data_AF-A0A2N9NPW3-F1
#
_entry.id   AF-A0A2N9NPW3-F1
#
_cell.length_a   1.000
_cell.length_b   1.000
_cell.length_c   1.000
_cell.angle_alpha   90.00
_cell.angle_beta   90.00
_cell.angle_gamma   90.00
#
_symmetry.space_group_name_H-M   'P 1'
#
loop_
_entity.id
_entity.type
_entity.pdbx_description
1 polymer ?
#
loop_
_entity_poly.entity_id
_entity_poly.type
_entity_poly.pdbx_seq_one_letter_code
_entity_poly.pdbx_strand_id
1 'polypeptide(L)'
;MSGGTGPVICFGQQPCGFFPKRFLFAKIQTARRLQAELGGEIVFFYHDSDHDPRETKTLLHQIKTGVPLLLNFAFANKIQRKFSPLYLKRVLPDWQARTAQQLPGYVDPCWVEAFSKIAATNVACFCLEMYRQMGLLDGIRVARSSDPALRRAACDVPEFFVDVPHEGEVVRARCWDGALRLHEGGDVYVTLPPAQFTKEQVSPTRDSRLRWMQSAVRCTHYIAGASEQEYLHKEETPEITFLTRDSIERSDEAYTGGPN
;
A
#
# COMPACT_ATOMS: atom_id res chain seq x y z
N MET A 1 19.15 -29.86 -16.64
CA MET A 1 18.46 -28.56 -16.71
C MET A 1 17.45 -28.49 -15.57
N SER A 2 17.85 -27.97 -14.41
CA SER A 2 16.97 -27.73 -13.27
C SER A 2 16.52 -26.26 -13.31
N GLY A 3 15.35 -26.02 -13.89
CA GLY A 3 14.76 -24.68 -14.06
C GLY A 3 14.27 -24.08 -12.75
N GLY A 4 15.19 -23.67 -11.88
CA GLY A 4 14.87 -22.86 -10.70
C GLY A 4 14.75 -21.39 -11.10
N THR A 5 13.55 -20.83 -10.98
CA THR A 5 13.32 -19.37 -11.07
C THR A 5 14.25 -18.64 -10.11
N GLY A 6 14.91 -17.56 -10.57
CA GLY A 6 15.86 -16.78 -9.76
C GLY A 6 15.23 -16.16 -8.50
N PRO A 7 16.04 -15.49 -7.66
CA PRO A 7 15.55 -14.88 -6.42
C PRO A 7 14.33 -13.98 -6.63
N VAL A 8 13.38 -14.03 -5.69
CA VAL A 8 12.21 -13.15 -5.66
C VAL A 8 12.34 -12.27 -4.42
N ILE A 9 12.70 -11.01 -4.63
CA ILE A 9 12.96 -10.03 -3.57
C ILE A 9 11.69 -9.22 -3.35
N CYS A 10 11.01 -9.42 -2.23
CA CYS A 10 9.72 -8.81 -1.96
C CYS A 10 9.80 -7.76 -0.86
N PHE A 11 8.93 -6.76 -0.94
CA PHE A 11 8.58 -5.89 0.18
C PHE A 11 7.09 -5.52 0.10
N GLY A 12 6.45 -5.39 1.27
CA GLY A 12 5.05 -5.00 1.36
C GLY A 12 4.88 -3.54 1.78
N GLN A 13 3.89 -2.85 1.22
CA GLN A 13 3.44 -1.54 1.72
C GLN A 13 2.03 -1.19 1.22
N GLN A 14 1.24 -0.53 2.07
CA GLN A 14 -0.01 0.12 1.67
C GLN A 14 0.27 1.37 0.81
N PRO A 15 -0.71 1.92 0.08
CA PRO A 15 -0.63 3.29 -0.39
C PRO A 15 -0.25 4.25 0.75
N CYS A 16 0.93 4.88 0.68
CA CYS A 16 1.50 5.65 1.79
C CYS A 16 1.91 7.07 1.34
N GLY A 17 0.93 7.90 1.06
CA GLY A 17 1.08 9.25 0.51
C GLY A 17 1.03 9.26 -1.02
N PHE A 18 0.53 10.35 -1.63
CA PHE A 18 0.60 10.48 -3.09
C PHE A 18 2.03 10.68 -3.57
N PHE A 19 2.86 11.39 -2.78
CA PHE A 19 4.30 11.15 -2.76
C PHE A 19 4.59 10.05 -1.74
N PRO A 20 5.35 9.01 -2.08
CA PRO A 20 5.54 7.87 -1.19
C PRO A 20 6.32 8.30 0.05
N LYS A 21 5.96 7.78 1.22
CA LYS A 21 6.76 7.96 2.44
C LYS A 21 8.20 7.48 2.22
N ARG A 22 9.17 8.16 2.84
CA ARG A 22 10.62 7.89 2.69
C ARG A 22 11.00 6.46 3.08
N PHE A 23 10.30 5.83 4.01
CA PHE A 23 10.56 4.41 4.31
C PHE A 23 10.26 3.47 3.13
N LEU A 24 9.32 3.81 2.24
CA LEU A 24 9.02 2.99 1.06
C LEU A 24 10.14 3.14 0.04
N PHE A 25 10.64 4.37 -0.15
CA PHE A 25 11.85 4.60 -0.95
C PHE A 25 13.04 3.79 -0.41
N ALA A 26 13.26 3.77 0.91
CA ALA A 26 14.31 2.94 1.52
C ALA A 26 14.11 1.44 1.23
N LYS A 27 12.88 0.90 1.33
CA LYS A 27 12.60 -0.50 0.93
C LYS A 27 12.98 -0.76 -0.53
N ILE A 28 12.66 0.16 -1.44
CA ILE A 28 12.99 0.07 -2.87
C ILE A 28 14.50 0.09 -3.09
N GLN A 29 15.25 0.99 -2.43
CA GLN A 29 16.70 1.06 -2.55
C GLN A 29 17.38 -0.21 -2.04
N THR A 30 16.96 -0.72 -0.88
CA THR A 30 17.45 -1.99 -0.35
C THR A 30 17.17 -3.14 -1.30
N ALA A 31 15.99 -3.17 -1.94
CA ALA A 31 15.63 -4.21 -2.91
C ALA A 31 16.50 -4.16 -4.16
N ARG A 32 16.74 -2.96 -4.70
CA ARG A 32 17.61 -2.76 -5.86
C ARG A 32 19.06 -3.16 -5.57
N ARG A 33 19.57 -2.80 -4.40
CA ARG A 33 20.92 -3.21 -3.97
C ARG A 33 21.02 -4.74 -3.87
N LEU A 34 20.05 -5.39 -3.22
CA LEU A 34 20.03 -6.84 -3.11
C LEU A 34 19.87 -7.54 -4.48
N GLN A 35 19.06 -6.99 -5.38
CA GLN A 35 18.92 -7.50 -6.75
C GLN A 35 20.23 -7.36 -7.54
N ALA A 36 21.00 -6.28 -7.35
CA ALA A 36 22.30 -6.14 -7.99
C ALA A 36 23.31 -7.18 -7.49
N GLU A 37 23.18 -7.62 -6.24
CA GLU A 37 24.03 -8.67 -5.64
C GLU A 37 23.60 -10.08 -6.06
N LEU A 38 22.31 -10.38 -6.09
CA LEU A 38 21.77 -11.75 -6.25
C LEU A 38 21.12 -12.04 -7.61
N GLY A 39 20.83 -11.00 -8.40
CA GLY A 39 19.93 -11.08 -9.55
C GLY A 39 18.47 -11.29 -9.13
N GLY A 40 17.66 -11.81 -10.06
CA GLY A 40 16.24 -12.12 -9.82
C GLY A 40 15.28 -10.95 -10.06
N GLU A 41 14.05 -11.09 -9.56
CA GLU A 41 13.01 -10.06 -9.68
C GLU A 41 12.71 -9.36 -8.36
N ILE A 42 12.32 -8.08 -8.44
CA ILE A 42 11.78 -7.34 -7.30
C ILE A 42 10.26 -7.32 -7.40
N VAL A 43 9.60 -7.65 -6.30
CA VAL A 43 8.15 -7.64 -6.16
C VAL A 43 7.73 -6.64 -5.08
N PHE A 44 6.96 -5.65 -5.48
CA PHE A 44 6.26 -4.78 -4.55
C PHE A 44 4.87 -5.37 -4.27
N PHE A 45 4.69 -5.93 -3.07
CA PHE A 45 3.36 -6.30 -2.59
C PHE A 45 2.59 -5.04 -2.12
N TYR A 46 1.75 -4.53 -3.02
CA TYR A 46 1.00 -3.31 -2.82
C TYR A 46 -0.32 -3.60 -2.09
N HIS A 47 -0.37 -3.30 -0.80
CA HIS A 47 -1.51 -3.62 0.06
C HIS A 47 -2.62 -2.57 -0.04
N ASP A 48 -3.19 -2.43 -1.24
CA ASP A 48 -4.26 -1.48 -1.56
C ASP A 48 -5.66 -1.93 -1.12
N SER A 49 -5.78 -3.16 -0.61
CA SER A 49 -7.00 -3.61 0.06
C SER A 49 -7.12 -3.02 1.45
N ASP A 50 -6.07 -2.50 2.07
CA ASP A 50 -6.27 -1.80 3.35
C ASP A 50 -7.20 -0.58 3.19
N HIS A 51 -7.86 -0.17 4.26
CA HIS A 51 -8.84 0.92 4.23
C HIS A 51 -8.42 2.15 5.04
N ASP A 52 -7.26 2.15 5.71
CA ASP A 52 -6.86 3.26 6.58
C ASP A 52 -6.46 4.51 5.78
N PRO A 53 -7.27 5.59 5.80
CA PRO A 53 -6.97 6.83 5.08
C PRO A 53 -5.80 7.62 5.71
N ARG A 54 -5.34 7.26 6.91
CA ARG A 54 -4.23 7.96 7.57
C ARG A 54 -2.90 7.62 6.92
N GLU A 55 -2.79 6.46 6.28
CA GLU A 55 -1.57 6.07 5.58
C GLU A 55 -1.29 6.95 4.36
N THR A 56 -2.34 7.48 3.72
CA THR A 56 -2.21 8.34 2.52
C THR A 56 -1.89 9.80 2.81
N LYS A 57 -1.69 10.15 4.08
CA LYS A 57 -1.20 11.48 4.46
C LYS A 57 0.18 11.71 3.85
N THR A 58 0.35 12.88 3.25
CA THR A 58 1.59 13.30 2.58
C THR A 58 2.11 14.54 3.31
N LEU A 59 3.19 14.38 4.08
CA LEU A 59 3.86 15.48 4.78
C LEU A 59 5.01 16.01 3.91
N LEU A 60 4.90 17.28 3.53
CA LEU A 60 5.88 18.02 2.74
C LEU A 60 6.47 19.16 3.56
N HIS A 61 7.63 19.66 3.16
CA HIS A 61 8.25 20.83 3.77
C HIS A 61 8.58 21.87 2.71
N GLN A 62 8.29 23.13 3.02
CA GLN A 62 8.58 24.21 2.10
C GLN A 62 10.10 24.31 1.89
N ILE A 63 10.55 24.34 0.64
CA ILE A 63 11.97 24.25 0.26
C ILE A 63 12.81 25.37 0.91
N LYS A 64 12.26 26.58 1.02
CA LYS A 64 12.99 27.76 1.54
C LYS A 64 12.97 27.90 3.07
N THR A 65 11.87 27.52 3.73
CA THR A 65 11.64 27.84 5.15
C THR A 65 11.56 26.62 6.04
N GLY A 66 11.41 25.42 5.46
CA GLY A 66 11.19 24.18 6.19
C GLY A 66 9.80 24.05 6.82
N VAL A 67 8.87 24.99 6.61
CA VAL A 67 7.52 24.93 7.18
C VAL A 67 6.79 23.67 6.66
N PRO A 68 6.21 22.84 7.55
CA PRO A 68 5.51 21.62 7.15
C PRO A 68 4.13 21.91 6.56
N LEU A 69 3.74 21.11 5.56
CA LEU A 69 2.41 21.05 4.99
C LEU A 69 1.94 19.61 4.94
N LEU A 70 0.84 19.31 5.63
CA LEU A 70 0.21 17.99 5.65
C LEU A 70 -1.00 17.98 4.71
N LEU A 71 -0.93 17.15 3.68
CA LEU A 71 -2.00 16.98 2.69
C LEU A 71 -2.55 15.54 2.74
N ASN A 72 -3.80 15.38 2.31
CA ASN A 72 -4.39 14.05 2.08
C ASN A 72 -5.48 14.15 0.99
N PHE A 73 -5.96 12.99 0.55
CA PHE A 73 -7.13 12.89 -0.32
C PHE A 73 -8.38 13.44 0.37
N ALA A 74 -9.22 14.13 -0.41
CA ALA A 74 -10.62 14.33 -0.04
C ALA A 74 -11.41 13.06 -0.31
N PHE A 75 -12.35 12.71 0.56
CA PHE A 75 -13.15 11.49 0.44
C PHE A 75 -14.57 11.82 0.05
N ALA A 76 -15.16 11.00 -0.82
CA ALA A 76 -16.52 11.22 -1.34
C ALA A 76 -17.59 11.26 -0.25
N ASN A 77 -17.44 10.45 0.81
CA ASN A 77 -18.34 10.42 1.95
C ASN A 77 -17.66 9.76 3.17
N LYS A 78 -18.38 9.74 4.30
CA LYS A 78 -17.91 9.15 5.57
C LYS A 78 -17.64 7.65 5.46
N ILE A 79 -18.48 6.91 4.71
CA ILE A 79 -18.35 5.47 4.50
C ILE A 79 -17.06 5.15 3.76
N GLN A 80 -16.81 5.83 2.63
CA GLN A 80 -15.56 5.70 1.89
C GLN A 80 -14.35 6.03 2.74
N ARG A 81 -14.40 7.12 3.49
CA ARG A 81 -13.29 7.53 4.37
C ARG A 81 -12.98 6.44 5.40
N LYS A 82 -13.99 5.94 6.10
CA LYS A 82 -13.80 5.01 7.22
C LYS A 82 -13.55 3.57 6.79
N PHE A 83 -14.29 3.06 5.80
CA PHE A 83 -14.47 1.62 5.64
C PHE A 83 -14.11 1.08 4.25
N SER A 84 -14.21 1.89 3.20
CA SER A 84 -13.88 1.41 1.85
C SER A 84 -12.37 1.17 1.70
N PRO A 85 -11.96 0.08 1.05
CA PRO A 85 -10.56 -0.19 0.77
C PRO A 85 -9.98 0.89 -0.15
N LEU A 86 -8.67 1.14 -0.07
CA LEU A 86 -7.98 2.23 -0.76
C LEU A 86 -8.11 2.13 -2.29
N TYR A 87 -8.23 0.92 -2.85
CA TYR A 87 -8.48 0.71 -4.28
C TYR A 87 -9.88 1.12 -4.76
N LEU A 88 -10.82 1.38 -3.84
CA LEU A 88 -12.19 1.83 -4.13
C LEU A 88 -12.49 3.25 -3.62
N LYS A 89 -11.63 3.84 -2.79
CA LYS A 89 -11.77 5.24 -2.37
C LYS A 89 -11.56 6.14 -3.59
N ARG A 90 -12.59 6.89 -3.98
CA ARG A 90 -12.59 7.72 -5.18
C ARG A 90 -11.75 8.98 -4.99
N VAL A 91 -11.04 9.38 -6.04
CA VAL A 91 -10.44 10.72 -6.14
C VAL A 91 -11.53 11.69 -6.60
N LEU A 92 -11.70 12.80 -5.89
CA LEU A 92 -12.73 13.79 -6.25
C LEU A 92 -12.26 14.68 -7.40
N PRO A 93 -13.14 15.05 -8.36
CA PRO A 93 -12.76 15.80 -9.56
C PRO A 93 -11.95 17.07 -9.29
N ASP A 94 -12.33 17.86 -8.29
CA ASP A 94 -11.67 19.13 -7.98
C ASP A 94 -10.49 19.00 -7.00
N TRP A 95 -10.33 17.83 -6.36
CA TRP A 95 -9.32 17.65 -5.32
C TRP A 95 -7.92 17.81 -5.92
N GLN A 96 -7.65 17.15 -7.04
CA GLN A 96 -6.32 17.15 -7.66
C GLN A 96 -5.89 18.57 -8.05
N ALA A 97 -6.76 19.33 -8.73
CA ALA A 97 -6.46 20.71 -9.12
C ALA A 97 -6.15 21.61 -7.91
N ARG A 98 -6.95 21.51 -6.84
CA ARG A 98 -6.75 22.28 -5.60
C ARG A 98 -5.49 21.87 -4.84
N THR A 99 -5.16 20.58 -4.84
CA THR A 99 -3.94 20.07 -4.23
C THR A 99 -2.71 20.50 -5.03
N ALA A 100 -2.77 20.42 -6.36
CA ALA A 100 -1.67 20.84 -7.24
C ALA A 100 -1.28 22.30 -7.03
N GLN A 101 -2.25 23.19 -6.80
CA GLN A 101 -2.00 24.61 -6.51
C GLN A 101 -1.22 24.85 -5.21
N GLN A 102 -1.21 23.90 -4.28
CA GLN A 102 -0.51 23.99 -3.00
C GLN A 102 0.93 23.42 -3.07
N LEU A 103 1.27 22.69 -4.13
CA LEU A 103 2.58 22.03 -4.28
C LEU A 103 3.75 22.97 -4.62
N PRO A 104 3.56 24.09 -5.37
CA PRO A 104 4.65 25.02 -5.64
C PRO A 104 5.34 25.50 -4.37
N GLY A 105 6.67 25.41 -4.35
CA GLY A 105 7.48 25.75 -3.19
C GLY A 105 7.70 24.62 -2.18
N TYR A 106 7.05 23.47 -2.35
CA TYR A 106 7.25 22.25 -1.55
C TYR A 106 7.93 21.12 -2.33
N VAL A 107 7.75 21.08 -3.64
CA VAL A 107 8.35 20.08 -4.55
C VAL A 107 8.91 20.74 -5.79
N ASP A 108 9.76 20.00 -6.51
CA ASP A 108 10.26 20.42 -7.82
C ASP A 108 9.10 20.62 -8.83
N PRO A 109 9.16 21.61 -9.73
CA PRO A 109 8.13 21.82 -10.75
C PRO A 109 7.77 20.58 -11.57
N CYS A 110 8.73 19.69 -11.86
CA CYS A 110 8.43 18.45 -12.59
C CYS A 110 7.43 17.55 -11.84
N TRP A 111 7.45 17.57 -10.51
CA TRP A 111 6.52 16.81 -9.69
C TRP A 111 5.14 17.44 -9.60
N VAL A 112 5.03 18.76 -9.69
CA VAL A 112 3.73 19.44 -9.83
C VAL A 112 3.08 19.07 -11.16
N GLU A 113 3.88 19.06 -12.24
CA GLU A 113 3.42 18.68 -13.57
C GLU A 113 3.00 17.21 -13.63
N ALA A 114 3.84 16.29 -13.13
CA ALA A 114 3.53 14.86 -13.06
C ALA A 114 2.25 14.60 -12.26
N PHE A 115 2.14 15.20 -11.06
CA PHE A 115 0.95 15.07 -10.22
C PHE A 115 -0.32 15.54 -10.93
N SER A 116 -0.24 16.65 -11.68
CA SER A 116 -1.40 17.23 -12.38
C SER A 116 -1.87 16.42 -13.59
N LYS A 117 -1.03 15.53 -14.14
CA LYS A 117 -1.35 14.69 -15.31
C LYS A 117 -1.92 13.32 -14.96
N ILE A 118 -1.87 12.91 -13.70
CA ILE A 118 -2.41 11.62 -13.23
C ILE A 118 -3.92 11.57 -13.51
N ALA A 119 -4.39 10.47 -14.09
CA ALA A 119 -5.80 10.28 -14.48
C ALA A 119 -6.51 9.21 -13.64
N ALA A 120 -5.87 8.75 -12.56
CA ALA A 120 -6.42 7.74 -11.66
C ALA A 120 -7.69 8.22 -10.95
N THR A 121 -8.72 7.36 -10.96
CA THR A 121 -10.03 7.64 -10.34
C THR A 121 -10.15 7.17 -8.89
N ASN A 122 -9.16 6.43 -8.39
CA ASN A 122 -9.10 5.97 -7.00
C ASN A 122 -7.71 6.20 -6.38
N VAL A 123 -7.70 6.28 -5.04
CA VAL A 123 -6.54 6.63 -4.22
C VAL A 123 -5.35 5.70 -4.47
N ALA A 124 -5.57 4.38 -4.50
CA ALA A 124 -4.47 3.44 -4.70
C ALA A 124 -3.84 3.57 -6.10
N CYS A 125 -4.66 3.67 -7.16
CA CYS A 125 -4.14 3.89 -8.49
C CYS A 125 -3.41 5.24 -8.61
N PHE A 126 -3.92 6.29 -7.95
CA PHE A 126 -3.30 7.62 -7.97
C PHE A 126 -1.89 7.59 -7.38
N CYS A 127 -1.74 7.00 -6.17
CA CYS A 127 -0.44 6.84 -5.54
C CYS A 127 0.50 6.00 -6.42
N LEU A 128 0.02 4.87 -6.94
CA LEU A 128 0.84 4.00 -7.77
C LEU A 128 1.30 4.67 -9.07
N GLU A 129 0.43 5.45 -9.73
CA GLU A 129 0.79 6.26 -10.90
C GLU A 129 1.84 7.31 -10.56
N MET A 130 1.70 7.99 -9.41
CA MET A 130 2.72 8.96 -8.97
C MET A 130 4.07 8.29 -8.75
N TYR A 131 4.09 7.12 -8.11
CA TYR A 131 5.34 6.39 -7.87
C TYR A 131 6.02 5.95 -9.17
N ARG A 132 5.23 5.63 -10.22
CA ARG A 132 5.74 5.37 -11.58
C ARG A 132 6.30 6.62 -12.23
N GLN A 133 5.61 7.76 -12.15
CA GLN A 133 6.11 9.03 -12.69
C GLN A 133 7.45 9.44 -12.05
N MET A 134 7.69 9.02 -10.82
CA MET A 134 8.96 9.24 -10.11
C MET A 134 10.06 8.21 -10.45
N GLY A 135 9.83 7.26 -11.36
CA GLY A 135 10.81 6.20 -11.71
C GLY A 135 11.09 5.19 -10.59
N LEU A 136 10.27 5.19 -9.53
CA LEU A 136 10.51 4.34 -8.35
C LEU A 136 10.17 2.88 -8.60
N LEU A 137 9.32 2.61 -9.59
CA LEU A 137 8.80 1.27 -9.88
C LEU A 137 9.41 0.63 -11.13
N ASP A 138 10.43 1.26 -11.73
CA ASP A 138 11.14 0.70 -12.87
C ASP A 138 11.81 -0.61 -12.49
N GLY A 139 11.54 -1.66 -13.28
CA GLY A 139 12.02 -3.02 -13.04
C GLY A 139 11.33 -3.75 -11.86
N ILE A 140 10.28 -3.18 -11.27
CA ILE A 140 9.57 -3.76 -10.12
C ILE A 140 8.20 -4.27 -10.54
N ARG A 141 7.94 -5.56 -10.28
CA ARG A 141 6.60 -6.14 -10.45
C ARG A 141 5.71 -5.72 -9.28
N VAL A 142 4.53 -5.17 -9.59
CA VAL A 142 3.54 -4.79 -8.56
C VAL A 142 2.52 -5.91 -8.40
N ALA A 143 2.46 -6.51 -7.21
CA ALA A 143 1.45 -7.50 -6.82
C ALA A 143 0.41 -6.82 -5.91
N ARG A 144 -0.82 -6.61 -6.39
CA ARG A 144 -1.86 -5.88 -5.64
C ARG A 144 -2.64 -6.82 -4.75
N SER A 145 -2.83 -6.47 -3.47
CA SER A 145 -3.67 -7.30 -2.59
C SER A 145 -5.15 -7.31 -2.99
N SER A 146 -5.59 -6.34 -3.80
CA SER A 146 -6.93 -6.27 -4.39
C SER A 146 -7.12 -7.11 -5.65
N ASP A 147 -6.05 -7.66 -6.24
CA ASP A 147 -6.14 -8.45 -7.47
C ASP A 147 -6.91 -9.75 -7.22
N PRO A 148 -8.05 -9.98 -7.90
CA PRO A 148 -8.82 -11.21 -7.77
C PRO A 148 -7.99 -12.49 -8.01
N ALA A 149 -7.02 -12.45 -8.94
CA ALA A 149 -6.18 -13.60 -9.23
C ALA A 149 -5.22 -13.92 -8.07
N LEU A 150 -4.63 -12.88 -7.46
CA LEU A 150 -3.80 -13.04 -6.28
C LEU A 150 -4.62 -13.58 -5.11
N ARG A 151 -5.82 -13.04 -4.89
CA ARG A 151 -6.73 -13.47 -3.82
C ARG A 151 -7.15 -14.94 -3.98
N ARG A 152 -7.47 -15.39 -5.20
CA ARG A 152 -7.77 -16.80 -5.50
C ARG A 152 -6.59 -17.73 -5.20
N ALA A 153 -5.38 -17.32 -5.60
CA ALA A 153 -4.17 -18.13 -5.46
C ALA A 153 -3.65 -18.21 -4.02
N ALA A 154 -3.92 -17.18 -3.21
CA ALA A 154 -3.49 -17.14 -1.82
C ALA A 154 -4.17 -18.23 -0.97
N CYS A 155 -3.52 -18.64 0.12
CA CYS A 155 -4.08 -19.60 1.06
C CYS A 155 -5.28 -19.02 1.81
N ASP A 156 -6.11 -19.89 2.36
CA ASP A 156 -7.18 -19.46 3.26
C ASP A 156 -6.58 -19.06 4.61
N VAL A 157 -7.24 -18.12 5.28
CA VAL A 157 -6.83 -17.61 6.61
C VAL A 157 -8.05 -17.60 7.53
N PRO A 158 -7.89 -17.89 8.83
CA PRO A 158 -9.03 -18.06 9.75
C PRO A 158 -9.74 -16.74 10.05
N GLU A 159 -9.00 -15.64 10.10
CA GLU A 159 -9.53 -14.28 10.25
C GLU A 159 -9.15 -13.45 9.04
N PHE A 160 -10.12 -12.76 8.47
CA PHE A 160 -9.95 -12.01 7.23
C PHE A 160 -10.87 -10.81 7.16
N PHE A 161 -10.65 -10.00 6.15
CA PHE A 161 -11.58 -8.98 5.71
C PHE A 161 -12.24 -9.38 4.40
N VAL A 162 -13.46 -8.91 4.19
CA VAL A 162 -14.25 -9.10 2.97
C VAL A 162 -14.72 -7.76 2.45
N ASP A 163 -14.57 -7.55 1.14
CA ASP A 163 -15.16 -6.41 0.44
C ASP A 163 -16.64 -6.70 0.13
N VAL A 164 -17.56 -6.02 0.82
CA VAL A 164 -19.02 -6.22 0.71
C VAL A 164 -19.79 -4.90 0.48
N PRO A 165 -20.96 -4.92 -0.18
CA PRO A 165 -21.81 -3.74 -0.31
C PRO A 165 -22.37 -3.28 1.04
N HIS A 166 -22.37 -1.97 1.30
CA HIS A 166 -22.99 -1.34 2.45
C HIS A 166 -23.30 0.13 2.15
N GLU A 167 -24.55 0.55 2.36
CA GLU A 167 -25.00 1.95 2.19
C GLU A 167 -24.57 2.60 0.85
N GLY A 168 -24.65 1.85 -0.25
CA GLY A 168 -24.30 2.33 -1.59
C GLY A 168 -22.79 2.38 -1.89
N GLU A 169 -21.95 1.96 -0.96
CA GLU A 169 -20.50 1.80 -1.16
C GLU A 169 -20.08 0.33 -0.99
N VAL A 170 -18.83 0.03 -1.32
CA VAL A 170 -18.18 -1.23 -0.91
C VAL A 170 -17.28 -0.96 0.28
N VAL A 171 -17.42 -1.75 1.33
CA VAL A 171 -16.68 -1.64 2.59
C VAL A 171 -15.85 -2.88 2.84
N ARG A 172 -14.72 -2.70 3.53
CA ARG A 172 -13.86 -3.80 3.97
C ARG A 172 -14.25 -4.22 5.39
N ALA A 173 -15.14 -5.19 5.50
CA ALA A 173 -15.62 -5.70 6.78
C ALA A 173 -14.73 -6.83 7.31
N ARG A 174 -14.40 -6.82 8.60
CA ARG A 174 -13.71 -7.95 9.24
C ARG A 174 -14.71 -9.10 9.41
N CYS A 175 -14.35 -10.29 8.96
CA CYS A 175 -15.07 -11.51 9.25
C CYS A 175 -14.42 -12.17 10.46
N TRP A 176 -15.18 -12.30 11.55
CA TRP A 176 -14.76 -13.00 12.75
C TRP A 176 -16.00 -13.60 13.43
N ASP A 177 -15.88 -14.86 13.85
CA ASP A 177 -16.99 -15.62 14.45
C ASP A 177 -18.24 -15.67 13.55
N GLY A 178 -18.03 -15.82 12.23
CA GLY A 178 -19.09 -15.85 11.23
C GLY A 178 -19.81 -14.52 10.97
N ALA A 179 -19.46 -13.45 11.69
CA ALA A 179 -20.07 -12.14 11.56
C ALA A 179 -19.18 -11.16 10.79
N LEU A 180 -19.79 -10.35 9.93
CA LEU A 180 -19.14 -9.24 9.23
C LEU A 180 -19.26 -7.97 10.07
N ARG A 181 -18.14 -7.34 10.42
CA ARG A 181 -18.11 -6.16 11.30
C ARG A 181 -17.26 -5.03 10.73
N LEU A 182 -17.74 -3.80 10.88
CA LEU A 182 -17.00 -2.56 10.62
C LEU A 182 -16.55 -1.95 11.94
N HIS A 183 -15.27 -1.57 12.04
CA HIS A 183 -14.70 -0.95 13.24
C HIS A 183 -14.85 0.56 13.19
N GLU A 184 -15.64 1.14 14.09
CA GLU A 184 -15.90 2.59 14.11
C GLU A 184 -14.84 3.41 14.84
N GLY A 185 -13.94 2.74 15.57
CA GLY A 185 -12.97 3.31 16.50
C GLY A 185 -13.24 2.85 17.95
N GLY A 186 -12.19 2.74 18.76
CA GLY A 186 -12.29 2.21 20.13
C GLY A 186 -12.80 0.77 20.15
N ASP A 187 -13.75 0.46 21.02
CA ASP A 187 -14.42 -0.87 21.09
C ASP A 187 -15.79 -0.88 20.39
N VAL A 188 -16.02 0.04 19.45
CA VAL A 188 -17.31 0.18 18.77
C VAL A 188 -17.28 -0.50 17.40
N TYR A 189 -18.26 -1.38 17.17
CA TYR A 189 -18.41 -2.15 15.94
C TYR A 189 -19.84 -2.09 15.41
N VAL A 190 -19.98 -1.95 14.09
CA VAL A 190 -21.25 -2.15 13.39
C VAL A 190 -21.25 -3.55 12.79
N THR A 191 -22.23 -4.37 13.16
CA THR A 191 -22.43 -5.69 12.54
C THR A 191 -23.25 -5.51 11.27
N LEU A 192 -22.72 -6.01 10.16
CA LEU A 192 -23.40 -6.00 8.87
C LEU A 192 -24.31 -7.22 8.74
N PRO A 193 -25.39 -7.14 7.93
CA PRO A 193 -26.15 -8.31 7.54
C PRO A 193 -25.25 -9.39 6.92
N PRO A 194 -25.58 -10.67 7.06
CA PRO A 194 -24.90 -11.73 6.33
C PRO A 194 -24.89 -11.43 4.83
N ALA A 195 -23.73 -11.57 4.19
CA ALA A 195 -23.57 -11.39 2.76
C ALA A 195 -22.82 -12.60 2.20
N GLN A 196 -23.23 -13.06 1.03
CA GLN A 196 -22.44 -14.03 0.28
C GLN A 196 -21.22 -13.33 -0.32
N PHE A 197 -20.08 -14.00 -0.28
CA PHE A 197 -18.85 -13.50 -0.87
C PHE A 197 -18.01 -14.66 -1.41
N THR A 198 -17.10 -14.30 -2.29
CA THR A 198 -16.15 -15.21 -2.94
C THR A 198 -14.72 -14.90 -2.47
N LYS A 199 -13.78 -15.79 -2.80
CA LYS A 199 -12.37 -15.64 -2.41
C LYS A 199 -11.75 -14.36 -2.98
N GLU A 200 -12.23 -13.91 -4.14
CA GLU A 200 -11.87 -12.67 -4.81
C GLU A 200 -12.18 -11.40 -4.01
N GLN A 201 -12.99 -11.50 -2.95
CA GLN A 201 -13.33 -10.39 -2.06
C GLN A 201 -12.53 -10.42 -0.75
N VAL A 202 -11.77 -11.48 -0.52
CA VAL A 202 -11.08 -11.75 0.76
C VAL A 202 -9.69 -11.11 0.77
N SER A 203 -9.34 -10.48 1.88
CA SER A 203 -7.99 -9.98 2.16
C SER A 203 -7.58 -10.28 3.61
N PRO A 204 -6.27 -10.44 3.90
CA PRO A 204 -5.83 -10.91 5.21
C PRO A 204 -5.93 -9.82 6.29
N THR A 205 -5.91 -10.25 7.55
CA THR A 205 -5.60 -9.36 8.69
C THR A 205 -4.12 -8.97 8.68
N ARG A 206 -3.67 -8.10 9.59
CA ARG A 206 -2.25 -7.74 9.70
C ARG A 206 -1.40 -8.99 9.99
N ASP A 207 -1.85 -9.81 10.93
CA ASP A 207 -1.05 -10.91 11.47
C ASP A 207 -0.94 -12.07 10.48
N SER A 208 -1.99 -12.32 9.68
CA SER A 208 -2.00 -13.36 8.63
C SER A 208 -1.46 -12.89 7.27
N ARG A 209 -1.12 -11.59 7.13
CA ARG A 209 -0.77 -10.97 5.84
C ARG A 209 0.45 -11.60 5.18
N LEU A 210 1.49 -11.87 5.96
CA LEU A 210 2.76 -12.38 5.45
C LEU A 210 2.59 -13.76 4.83
N ARG A 211 2.01 -14.71 5.56
CA ARG A 211 1.71 -16.05 5.06
C ARG A 211 0.75 -16.03 3.86
N TRP A 212 -0.29 -15.19 3.92
CA TRP A 212 -1.24 -15.03 2.83
C TRP A 212 -0.54 -14.53 1.55
N MET A 213 0.25 -13.47 1.65
CA MET A 213 1.07 -12.97 0.54
C MET A 213 2.04 -14.05 0.05
N GLN A 214 2.76 -14.70 0.96
CA GLN A 214 3.81 -15.67 0.61
C GLN A 214 3.27 -16.87 -0.16
N SER A 215 2.08 -17.35 0.19
CA SER A 215 1.43 -18.45 -0.53
C SER A 215 1.21 -18.17 -2.03
N ALA A 216 1.04 -16.88 -2.39
CA ALA A 216 0.83 -16.42 -3.77
C ALA A 216 2.11 -15.88 -4.43
N VAL A 217 2.90 -15.05 -3.72
CA VAL A 217 4.09 -14.38 -4.26
C VAL A 217 5.31 -15.30 -4.26
N ARG A 218 5.42 -16.18 -3.26
CA ARG A 218 6.53 -17.14 -3.08
C ARG A 218 7.90 -16.46 -3.13
N CYS A 219 8.07 -15.40 -2.33
CA CYS A 219 9.33 -14.69 -2.27
C CYS A 219 10.41 -15.52 -1.55
N THR A 220 11.66 -15.30 -1.92
CA THR A 220 12.82 -15.91 -1.25
C THR A 220 13.47 -14.94 -0.27
N HIS A 221 13.29 -13.64 -0.50
CA HIS A 221 13.79 -12.57 0.36
C HIS A 221 12.67 -11.57 0.65
N TYR A 222 12.58 -11.10 1.90
CA TYR A 222 11.62 -10.08 2.29
C TYR A 222 12.29 -8.92 3.02
N ILE A 223 12.09 -7.70 2.50
CA ILE A 223 12.62 -6.48 3.10
C ILE A 223 11.56 -5.87 4.00
N ALA A 224 11.75 -6.02 5.31
CA ALA A 224 10.84 -5.48 6.30
C ALA A 224 11.20 -4.04 6.69
N GLY A 225 10.18 -3.27 7.06
CA GLY A 225 10.37 -2.00 7.76
C GLY A 225 10.97 -2.19 9.16
N ALA A 226 11.50 -1.10 9.73
CA ALA A 226 12.12 -1.12 11.07
C ALA A 226 11.17 -1.68 12.15
N SER A 227 9.92 -1.21 12.20
CA SER A 227 8.89 -1.70 13.14
C SER A 227 8.16 -2.95 12.65
N GLU A 228 8.26 -3.29 11.36
CA GLU A 228 7.61 -4.46 10.79
C GLU A 228 8.21 -5.75 11.35
N GLN A 229 9.52 -5.76 11.61
CA GLN A 229 10.24 -6.88 12.20
C GLN A 229 9.68 -7.37 13.54
N GLU A 230 9.02 -6.49 14.31
CA GLU A 230 8.52 -6.79 15.66
C GLU A 230 7.24 -7.63 15.66
N TYR A 231 6.45 -7.60 14.58
CA TYR A 231 5.15 -8.28 14.51
C TYR A 231 5.04 -9.28 13.35
N LEU A 232 6.08 -9.45 12.52
CA LEU A 232 6.08 -10.50 11.51
C LEU A 232 6.23 -11.87 12.16
N HIS A 233 5.26 -12.75 11.90
CA HIS A 233 5.31 -14.18 12.24
C HIS A 233 6.24 -14.94 11.28
N LYS A 234 7.55 -14.77 11.46
CA LYS A 234 8.58 -15.37 10.59
C LYS A 234 8.58 -16.89 10.62
N GLU A 235 8.13 -17.46 11.74
CA GLU A 235 7.92 -18.89 11.94
C GLU A 235 6.91 -19.50 10.96
N GLU A 236 6.00 -18.69 10.40
CA GLU A 236 5.03 -19.15 9.39
C GLU A 236 5.61 -19.18 7.97
N THR A 237 6.77 -18.57 7.75
CA THR A 237 7.45 -18.47 6.45
C THR A 237 8.96 -18.72 6.57
N PRO A 238 9.38 -19.89 7.09
CA PRO A 238 10.78 -20.20 7.36
C PRO A 238 11.67 -20.25 6.11
N GLU A 239 11.06 -20.32 4.92
CA GLU A 239 11.75 -20.28 3.63
C GLU A 239 12.21 -18.87 3.21
N ILE A 240 11.76 -17.81 3.90
CA ILE A 240 12.09 -16.42 3.58
C ILE A 240 13.36 -15.98 4.33
N THR A 241 14.31 -15.41 3.59
CA THR A 241 15.40 -14.62 4.19
C THR A 241 14.92 -13.19 4.45
N PHE A 242 14.86 -12.78 5.72
CA PHE A 242 14.44 -11.43 6.09
C PHE A 242 15.61 -10.45 6.13
N LEU A 243 15.42 -9.29 5.51
CA LEU A 243 16.34 -8.17 5.57
C LEU A 243 15.61 -6.96 6.14
N THR A 244 16.33 -6.13 6.89
CA THR A 244 15.82 -4.82 7.32
C THR A 244 16.15 -3.81 6.23
N ARG A 245 15.17 -2.96 5.87
CA ARG A 245 15.42 -1.83 4.97
C ARG A 245 16.53 -0.93 5.51
N ASP A 246 17.22 -0.25 4.62
CA ASP A 246 18.22 0.74 4.99
C ASP A 246 17.59 1.86 5.84
N SER A 247 18.39 2.45 6.73
CA SER A 247 17.96 3.59 7.55
C SER A 247 17.73 4.81 6.66
N ILE A 248 16.75 5.64 7.03
CA ILE A 248 16.47 6.89 6.33
C ILE A 248 15.89 7.89 7.31
N GLU A 249 16.40 9.11 7.27
CA GLU A 249 15.87 10.22 8.06
C GLU A 249 14.45 10.59 7.62
N ARG A 250 13.66 11.09 8.57
CA ARG A 250 12.30 11.59 8.32
C ARG A 250 11.43 10.54 7.64
N SER A 251 11.52 9.29 8.11
CA SER A 251 11.01 8.11 7.41
C SER A 251 9.52 8.16 7.06
N ASP A 252 8.72 8.86 7.87
CA ASP A 252 7.28 9.00 7.70
C ASP A 252 6.84 10.18 6.83
N GLU A 253 7.80 10.94 6.31
CA GLU A 253 7.55 12.09 5.44
C GLU A 253 7.63 11.72 3.97
N ALA A 254 7.10 12.58 3.09
CA ALA A 254 7.12 12.36 1.66
C ALA A 254 8.55 12.33 1.09
N TYR A 255 8.84 11.34 0.27
CA TYR A 255 9.99 11.36 -0.62
C TYR A 255 9.64 12.19 -1.86
N THR A 256 10.44 13.21 -2.13
CA THR A 256 10.27 14.15 -3.26
C THR A 256 11.58 14.38 -4.00
N GLY A 257 12.56 13.46 -3.85
CA GLY A 257 13.83 13.54 -4.56
C GLY A 257 13.62 13.75 -6.06
N GLY A 258 14.48 14.55 -6.69
CA GLY A 258 14.38 14.86 -8.12
C GLY A 258 14.61 13.63 -9.00
N PRO A 259 14.21 13.68 -10.28
CA PRO A 259 14.64 12.67 -11.25
C PRO A 259 16.16 12.70 -11.35
N ASN A 260 16.80 11.53 -11.29
CA ASN A 260 18.23 11.40 -11.62
C ASN A 260 18.48 11.82 -13.08
#